data_AF-A0A937W857-F1
#
_entry.id   AF-A0A937W857-F1
#
_cell.length_a   1.000
_cell.length_b   1.000
_cell.length_c   1.000
_cell.angle_alpha   90.00
_cell.angle_beta   90.00
_cell.angle_gamma   90.00
#
_symmetry.space_group_name_H-M   'P 1'
#
loop_
_entity.id
_entity.type
_entity.pdbx_description
1 polymer ?
#
loop_
_entity_poly.entity_id
_entity_poly.type
_entity_poly.pdbx_seq_one_letter_code
_entity_poly.pdbx_strand_id
1 'polypeptide(L)' 'MKTSSNRTAVVEHPETIAERLMQFAQVVGKERVMAGAGCGFAQGGLYQRQHPTVMWAKCAALVEGARLASARLWRS' A
#
# COMPACT_ATOMS: atom_id res chain seq x y z
N MET A 1 -7.63 5.72 -1.64
CA MET A 1 -6.62 5.86 -2.71
C MET A 1 -5.88 4.53 -2.85
N LYS A 2 -5.58 4.02 -4.06
CA LYS A 2 -4.86 2.75 -4.24
C LYS A 2 -3.36 2.97 -4.06
N THR A 3 -2.74 2.36 -3.06
CA THR A 3 -1.31 2.60 -2.77
C THR A 3 -0.43 1.38 -2.98
N SER A 4 -1.03 0.18 -3.01
CA SER A 4 -0.35 -1.07 -3.40
C SER A 4 -1.11 -1.87 -4.45
N SER A 5 -0.37 -2.46 -5.40
CA SER A 5 -0.91 -3.34 -6.44
C SER A 5 -1.07 -4.78 -5.92
N ASN A 6 -2.29 -5.33 -6.03
CA ASN A 6 -2.59 -6.72 -5.69
C ASN A 6 -2.79 -7.62 -6.92
N ARG A 7 -2.53 -7.11 -8.13
CA ARG A 7 -2.72 -7.87 -9.38
C ARG A 7 -1.56 -8.80 -9.70
N THR A 8 -0.36 -8.46 -9.22
CA THR A 8 0.88 -9.20 -9.43
C THR A 8 1.44 -9.70 -8.10
N ALA A 9 2.22 -10.79 -8.15
CA ALA A 9 2.91 -11.36 -6.98
C ALA A 9 4.18 -10.59 -6.55
N VAL A 10 4.21 -9.28 -6.79
CA VAL A 10 5.33 -8.41 -6.46
C VAL A 10 5.05 -7.72 -5.13
N VAL A 11 5.93 -7.88 -4.14
CA VAL A 11 5.91 -7.06 -2.92
C VAL A 11 6.58 -5.74 -3.23
N GLU A 12 5.83 -4.63 -3.14
CA GLU A 12 6.39 -3.30 -3.37
C GLU A 12 7.29 -2.90 -2.20
N HIS A 13 8.36 -2.16 -2.49
CA HIS A 13 9.26 -1.68 -1.45
C HIS A 13 8.55 -0.62 -0.58
N PRO A 14 8.75 -0.60 0.75
CA PRO A 14 8.11 0.38 1.64
C PRO A 14 8.35 1.84 1.23
N GLU A 15 9.54 2.18 0.70
CA GLU A 15 9.83 3.53 0.21
C GLU A 15 8.92 3.94 -0.96
N THR A 16 8.69 3.04 -1.92
CA THR A 16 7.81 3.32 -3.06
C THR A 16 6.36 3.56 -2.60
N ILE A 17 5.90 2.82 -1.58
CA ILE A 17 4.59 3.02 -0.97
C ILE A 17 4.54 4.39 -0.28
N ALA A 18 5.59 4.75 0.46
CA ALA A 18 5.67 6.03 1.16
C ALA A 18 5.68 7.22 0.20
N GLU A 19 6.46 7.15 -0.88
CA GLU A 19 6.52 8.16 -1.95
C GLU A 19 5.14 8.38 -2.57
N ARG A 20 4.43 7.31 -2.93
CA ARG A 20 3.07 7.41 -3.50
C ARG A 20 2.10 8.05 -2.51
N LEU A 21 2.14 7.67 -1.24
CA LEU A 21 1.30 8.27 -0.20
C LEU A 21 1.55 9.77 -0.07
N MET A 22 2.82 10.19 -0.07
CA MET A 22 3.19 11.61 -0.01
C MET A 22 2.75 12.38 -1.25
N GLN A 23 2.93 11.82 -2.45
CA GLN A 23 2.46 12.43 -3.70
C GLN A 23 0.95 12.70 -3.66
N PHE A 24 0.16 11.73 -3.19
CA PHE A 24 -1.27 11.94 -3.03
C PHE A 24 -1.59 12.97 -1.93
N ALA A 25 -0.90 12.92 -0.80
CA ALA A 25 -1.08 13.87 0.29
C ALA A 25 -0.79 15.32 -0.13
N GLN A 26 0.17 15.55 -1.05
CA GLN A 26 0.45 16.88 -1.62
C GLN A 26 -0.71 17.43 -2.44
N VAL A 27 -1.50 16.57 -3.09
CA VAL A 27 -2.62 16.98 -3.95
C VAL A 27 -3.92 17.14 -3.17
N VAL A 28 -4.25 16.18 -2.30
CA VAL A 28 -5.56 16.15 -1.62
C VAL A 28 -5.51 16.55 -0.14
N GLY A 29 -4.31 16.76 0.41
CA GLY A 29 -4.09 17.00 1.84
C GLY A 29 -3.87 15.70 2.63
N LYS A 30 -2.91 15.71 3.56
CA LYS A 30 -2.50 14.52 4.34
C LYS A 30 -3.62 13.88 5.16
N GLU A 31 -4.57 14.67 5.65
CA GLU A 31 -5.76 14.20 6.40
C GLU A 31 -6.76 13.42 5.51
N ARG A 32 -6.67 13.57 4.18
CA ARG A 32 -7.60 12.97 3.22
C ARG A 32 -7.04 11.71 2.56
N VAL A 33 -5.91 11.19 3.04
CA VAL A 33 -5.24 10.02 2.48
C VAL A 33 -5.26 8.86 3.48
N MET A 34 -5.69 7.69 3.00
CA MET A 34 -5.60 6.42 3.73
C MET A 34 -4.87 5.39 2.87
N ALA A 35 -3.90 4.73 3.46
CA ALA A 35 -3.17 3.62 2.84
C ALA A 35 -4.05 2.37 2.80
N GLY A 36 -4.06 1.68 1.66
CA GLY A 36 -4.90 0.51 1.50
C GLY A 36 -4.52 -0.35 0.29
N ALA A 37 -4.87 -1.63 0.40
CA ALA A 37 -4.86 -2.55 -0.70
C ALA A 37 -5.80 -2.05 -1.81
N GLY A 38 -5.33 -2.08 -3.07
CA GLY A 38 -6.14 -1.55 -4.17
C GLY A 38 -7.39 -2.36 -4.49
N CYS A 39 -7.34 -3.68 -4.37
CA CYS A 39 -8.46 -4.62 -4.50
C CYS A 39 -8.27 -5.75 -3.48
N GLY A 40 -9.29 -6.58 -3.26
CA GLY A 40 -9.14 -7.80 -2.46
C GLY A 40 -8.08 -8.74 -3.03
N PHE A 41 -7.60 -9.68 -2.21
CA PHE A 41 -6.67 -10.74 -2.65
C PHE A 41 -7.38 -11.92 -3.33
N ALA A 42 -8.71 -12.04 -3.15
CA ALA A 42 -9.57 -13.03 -3.79
C ALA A 42 -10.09 -12.51 -5.15
N GLN A 43 -9.20 -12.29 -6.11
CA GLN A 43 -9.54 -11.70 -7.43
C GLN A 43 -10.12 -12.71 -8.44
N GLY A 44 -10.34 -13.96 -8.02
CA GLY A 44 -11.01 -14.99 -8.82
C GLY A 44 -11.85 -15.89 -7.91
N GLY A 45 -13.05 -16.27 -8.38
CA GLY A 45 -13.97 -17.12 -7.59
C GLY A 45 -13.52 -18.58 -7.47
N LEU A 46 -12.60 -19.02 -8.34
CA LEU A 46 -12.20 -20.44 -8.46
C LEU A 46 -10.69 -20.67 -8.27
N TYR A 47 -9.90 -19.62 -8.05
CA TYR A 47 -8.44 -19.77 -7.93
C TYR A 47 -7.81 -18.67 -7.08
N GLN A 48 -6.83 -19.08 -6.29
CA GLN A 48 -6.00 -18.20 -5.48
C GLN A 48 -4.91 -17.59 -6.38
N ARG A 49 -5.02 -16.29 -6.67
CA ARG A 49 -4.01 -15.58 -7.50
C ARG A 49 -2.70 -15.30 -6.76
N GLN A 50 -2.72 -15.32 -5.43
CA GLN A 50 -1.60 -14.91 -4.60
C GLN A 50 -1.41 -15.96 -3.50
N HIS A 51 -0.16 -16.38 -3.29
CA HIS A 51 0.16 -17.23 -2.16
C HIS A 51 0.01 -16.43 -0.85
N PRO A 52 -0.51 -17.03 0.25
CA PRO A 52 -0.71 -16.32 1.51
C PRO A 52 0.53 -15.59 2.04
N THR A 53 1.73 -16.16 1.87
CA THR A 53 2.97 -15.49 2.29
C THR A 53 3.23 -14.19 1.53
N VAL A 54 2.91 -14.14 0.24
CA VAL A 54 3.03 -12.92 -0.57
C VAL A 54 1.98 -11.89 -0.14
N MET A 55 0.77 -12.33 0.19
CA MET A 55 -0.29 -11.46 0.71
C MET A 55 0.13 -10.80 2.01
N TRP A 56 0.65 -11.59 2.96
CA TRP A 56 1.15 -11.08 4.24
C TRP A 56 2.36 -10.15 4.06
N ALA A 57 3.29 -10.50 3.18
CA ALA A 57 4.43 -9.64 2.87
C ALA A 57 3.99 -8.28 2.28
N LYS A 58 2.98 -8.26 1.40
CA LYS A 58 2.40 -7.00 0.89
C LYS A 58 1.74 -6.17 1.99
N CYS A 59 1.02 -6.80 2.91
CA CYS A 59 0.43 -6.11 4.06
C CYS A 59 1.51 -5.51 4.96
N ALA A 60 2.58 -6.26 5.25
CA ALA A 60 3.71 -5.77 6.04
C ALA A 60 4.40 -4.57 5.37
N ALA A 61 4.67 -4.66 4.06
CA ALA A 61 5.25 -3.57 3.31
C ALA A 61 4.35 -2.32 3.27
N LEU A 62 3.03 -2.50 3.17
CA LEU A 62 2.05 -1.42 3.23
C LEU A 62 2.06 -0.69 4.58
N VAL A 63 2.10 -1.44 5.68
CA VAL A 63 2.20 -0.86 7.03
C VAL A 63 3.50 -0.08 7.19
N GLU A 64 4.63 -0.63 6.77
CA GLU A 64 5.91 0.04 6.89
C GLU A 64 5.99 1.31 6.02
N GLY A 65 5.52 1.24 4.76
CA GLY A 65 5.44 2.40 3.89
C GLY A 65 4.52 3.50 4.45
N ALA A 66 3.38 3.12 5.04
CA ALA A 66 2.49 4.07 5.71
C ALA A 66 3.15 4.71 6.93
N ARG A 67 3.91 3.95 7.73
CA ARG A 67 4.69 4.48 8.86
C ARG A 67 5.72 5.51 8.40
N LEU A 68 6.47 5.20 7.34
CA LEU A 68 7.46 6.12 6.75
C LEU A 68 6.80 7.40 6.24
N ALA A 69 5.69 7.29 5.49
CA ALA A 69 4.93 8.44 4.99
C ALA A 69 4.41 9.31 6.15
N SER A 70 3.77 8.70 7.16
CA SER A 70 3.29 9.42 8.34
C SER A 70 4.43 10.17 9.02
N ALA A 71 5.55 9.51 9.25
CA ALA A 71 6.68 10.15 9.88
C ALA A 71 7.17 11.36 9.05
N ARG A 72 7.16 11.30 7.72
CA ARG A 72 7.53 12.44 6.85
C ARG A 72 6.49 13.56 6.84
N LEU A 73 5.20 13.23 6.88
CA LEU A 73 4.10 14.20 6.77
C LEU A 73 3.73 14.89 8.10
N TRP A 74 4.09 14.29 9.25
CA TRP A 74 3.66 14.73 10.59
C TRP A 74 4.79 15.17 11.50
N ARG A 75 6.06 15.11 11.06
CA ARG A 75 7.21 15.68 11.80
C ARG A 75 7.41 17.19 11.57
N SER A 76 6.55 17.82 10.78
CA SER A 76 6.52 19.27 10.53
C SER A 76 5.58 19.98 11.49
#